data_AF-A0A7V3YK34-F1
#
_entry.id   AF-A0A7V3YK34-F1
#
_cell.length_a   1.000
_cell.length_b   1.000
_cell.length_c   1.000
_cell.angle_alpha   90.00
_cell.angle_beta   90.00
_cell.angle_gamma   90.00
#
_symmetry.space_group_name_H-M   'P 1'
#
loop_
_entity.id
_entity.type
_entity.pdbx_description
1 polymer ?
#
loop_
_entity_poly.entity_id
_entity_poly.type
_entity_poly.pdbx_seq_one_letter_code
_entity_poly.pdbx_strand_id
1 'polypeptide(L)' 'MAVILGKQMTREEILRRVGDISQLGGVRVAELLDGLERGVRIAE' A
#
# COMPACT_ATOMS: atom_id res chain seq x y z
N MET A 1 -3.49 7.83 7.51
CA MET A 1 -3.81 9.13 6.86
C MET A 1 -2.75 9.41 5.82
N ALA A 2 -3.11 9.98 4.68
CA ALA A 2 -2.17 10.34 3.62
C ALA A 2 -2.49 11.73 3.08
N VAL A 3 -1.48 12.42 2.53
CA VAL A 3 -1.67 13.69 1.83
C VAL A 3 -1.79 13.40 0.34
N ILE A 4 -2.95 13.69 -0.25
CA ILE A 4 -3.20 13.53 -1.68
C ILE A 4 -3.59 14.88 -2.25
N LEU A 5 -2.83 15.36 -3.25
CA LEU A 5 -3.05 16.66 -3.88
C LEU A 5 -3.18 17.81 -2.86
N GLY A 6 -2.34 17.80 -1.82
CA GLY A 6 -2.32 18.82 -0.77
C GLY A 6 -3.45 18.72 0.27
N LYS A 7 -4.30 17.70 0.21
CA LYS A 7 -5.37 17.46 1.21
C LYS A 7 -5.03 16.25 2.08
N GLN A 8 -5.17 16.39 3.40
CA GLN A 8 -5.17 15.22 4.29
C GLN A 8 -6.44 14.41 4.06
N MET A 9 -6.27 13.11 3.88
CA MET A 9 -7.38 12.18 3.70
C MET A 9 -7.21 10.92 4.53
N THR A 10 -8.33 10.37 4.97
CA THR A 10 -8.41 9.04 5.59
C THR A 10 -8.41 7.95 4.54
N ARG A 11 -8.11 6.71 4.96
CA ARG A 11 -8.12 5.55 4.07
C ARG A 11 -9.51 5.32 3.47
N GLU A 12 -10.56 5.47 4.27
CA GLU A 12 -11.95 5.34 3.83
C GLU A 12 -12.33 6.39 2.79
N GLU A 13 -11.90 7.64 2.98
CA GLU A 13 -12.15 8.73 2.02
C GLU A 13 -11.47 8.48 0.68
N ILE A 14 -10.28 7.89 0.73
CA ILE A 14 -9.51 7.51 -0.44
C ILE A 14 -10.22 6.39 -1.19
N LEU A 15 -10.57 5.30 -0.51
CA LEU A 15 -11.25 4.14 -1.10
C LEU A 15 -12.64 4.44 -1.66
N ARG A 16 -13.31 5.49 -1.20
CA ARG A 16 -14.55 5.97 -1.83
C ARG A 16 -14.32 6.59 -3.21
N ARG A 17 -13.10 7.01 -3.53
CA ARG A 17 -12.73 7.69 -4.80
C ARG A 17 -11.92 6.80 -5.73
N VAL A 18 -11.14 5.88 -5.19
CA VAL A 18 -10.37 4.89 -5.95
C VAL A 18 -10.84 3.49 -5.57
N GLY A 19 -11.03 2.62 -6.55
CA GLY A 19 -11.47 1.25 -6.29
C GLY A 19 -10.42 0.44 -5.52
N ASP A 20 -9.14 0.77 -5.72
CA ASP A 20 -8.03 0.19 -5.00
C ASP A 20 -7.00 1.28 -4.63
N ILE A 21 -6.49 1.21 -3.40
CA ILE A 21 -5.45 2.12 -2.90
C ILE A 21 -4.11 1.92 -3.63
N SER A 22 -3.89 0.76 -4.25
CA SER A 22 -2.75 0.45 -5.10
C SER A 22 -2.56 1.45 -6.24
N GLN A 23 -3.65 2.04 -6.73
CA GLN A 23 -3.66 2.96 -7.87
C GLN A 23 -3.00 4.30 -7.54
N LEU A 24 -2.85 4.65 -6.27
CA LEU A 24 -2.28 5.92 -5.82
C LEU A 24 -0.76 5.88 -5.66
N GLY A 25 -0.15 4.72 -5.96
CA GLY A 25 1.28 4.49 -5.76
C GLY A 25 1.63 4.31 -4.27
N GLY A 26 2.76 3.68 -4.03
CA GLY A 26 3.24 3.39 -2.69
C GLY A 26 4.14 2.16 -2.69
N VAL A 27 4.83 1.96 -1.57
CA VAL A 27 5.63 0.76 -1.34
C VAL A 27 4.81 -0.20 -0.49
N ARG A 28 4.64 -1.44 -0.96
CA ARG A 28 4.12 -2.57 -0.19
C ARG A 28 5.29 -3.33 0.37
N VAL A 29 5.22 -3.61 1.66
CA VAL A 29 6.16 -4.51 2.31
C VAL A 29 5.51 -5.87 2.42
N ALA A 30 6.16 -6.89 1.86
CA ALA A 30 5.73 -8.28 1.92
C ALA A 30 6.82 -9.15 2.54
N GLU A 31 6.43 -10.25 3.15
CA GLU A 31 7.34 -11.30 3.62
C GLU A 31 7.00 -12.60 2.92
N LEU A 32 8.03 -13.28 2.41
CA LEU A 32 7.86 -14.61 1.82
C LEU A 32 7.69 -15.62 2.95
N LEU A 33 6.50 -16.24 3.02
CA LEU A 33 6.14 -17.15 4.11
C LEU A 33 6.66 -18.58 3.90
N ASP A 34 7.00 -18.96 2.66
CA ASP A 34 7.37 -20.32 2.29
C ASP A 34 8.42 -20.36 1.17
N GLY A 35 9.02 -21.53 0.97
CA GLY A 35 10.05 -21.78 -0.06
C GLY A 35 11.48 -21.49 0.42
N LEU A 36 12.43 -21.52 -0.51
CA LEU A 36 13.87 -21.29 -0.23
C LEU A 36 14.15 -19.87 0.27
N GLU A 37 13.30 -18.92 -0.10
CA GLU A 37 13.43 -17.51 0.26
C GLU A 37 12.51 -17.12 1.44
N ARG A 38 12.03 -18.10 2.22
CA ARG A 38 11.21 -17.84 3.41
C ARG A 38 11.92 -16.89 4.38
N GLY A 39 11.21 -15.85 4.83
CA GLY A 39 11.70 -14.82 5.74
C GLY A 39 12.36 -13.62 5.04
N VAL A 40 12.46 -13.63 3.71
CA VAL A 40 12.88 -12.45 2.94
C VAL A 40 11.77 -11.40 2.97
N ARG A 41 12.14 -10.16 3.27
CA ARG A 41 11.26 -8.99 3.21
C ARG A 41 11.50 -8.21 1.92
N ILE A 42 10.43 -7.98 1.18
CA ILE A 42 10.42 -7.30 -0.11
C ILE A 42 9.68 -5.98 0.05
N ALA A 43 10.14 -4.95 -0.66
CA ALA A 43 9.51 -3.65 -0.77
C ALA A 43 9.26 -3.36 -2.26
N GLU A 44 8.00 -3.28 -2.68
CA GLU A 44 7.59 -3.07 -4.09
C GLU A 44 6.59 -1.92 -4.28
#